data_AF-A0A8K0W091-F1
#
_entry.id   AF-A0A8K0W091-F1
#
_cell.length_a   1.000
_cell.length_b   1.000
_cell.length_c   1.000
_cell.angle_alpha   90.00
_cell.angle_beta   90.00
_cell.angle_gamma   90.00
#
_symmetry.space_group_name_H-M   'P 1'
#
loop_
_entity.id
_entity.type
_entity.pdbx_description
1 polymer ?
#
loop_
_entity_poly.entity_id
_entity_poly.type
_entity_poly.pdbx_seq_one_letter_code
_entity_poly.pdbx_strand_id
1 'polypeptide(L)'
;MRLNHFAVALSAVAAITEAAQNPSITQAPSAALQERQIGISSVQYTSCTISSGLAVPKPYGASCGRDTAAVKNANGQLIQTYTDANSTASYIACSENCLATSGCTQIFFAAGSTCSLYSGARLWAAGTSGLTYYELACFECNQTPLSTSATGTKATASSAPKVSNTPAKTSASSPTFSTQPATLWTSVETNPKSYNMALTTVFTPPPECTGSFTQIGSNYWQDVIVPAPHTTLTSCYPSQFYSSAVGAANSVPLPPFNPLVCPSGWSSLPYNTTYIVCCPNGWGAYAPNLNNTQRPLSGAICTSIIILGMLMDVTSYDSTGNTTVHPLTAGSAGAFLLASGFDGIAGVAASTTISIAARSPASNCKSDKSLALLAY
;
A
#
# COMPACT_ATOMS: atom_id res chain seq x y z
N MET A 1 -27.98 -34.36 10.64
CA MET A 1 -26.91 -34.40 9.61
C MET A 1 -26.98 -33.12 8.78
N ARG A 2 -26.13 -32.13 9.08
CA ARG A 2 -25.98 -30.90 8.28
C ARG A 2 -24.48 -30.57 8.19
N LEU A 3 -23.78 -31.28 7.31
CA LEU A 3 -22.48 -30.88 6.76
C LEU A 3 -22.77 -30.54 5.29
N ASN A 4 -22.90 -29.26 4.94
CA ASN A 4 -22.91 -28.82 3.52
C ASN A 4 -22.70 -27.31 3.31
N HIS A 5 -22.25 -26.54 4.31
CA HIS A 5 -22.03 -25.08 4.17
C HIS A 5 -20.55 -24.69 3.97
N PHE A 6 -19.63 -25.65 3.82
CA PHE A 6 -18.18 -25.41 3.77
C PHE A 6 -17.60 -25.34 2.34
N ALA A 7 -18.39 -25.53 1.29
CA ALA A 7 -17.87 -25.82 -0.06
C ALA A 7 -17.67 -24.61 -0.99
N VAL A 8 -18.17 -23.41 -0.67
CA VAL A 8 -18.33 -22.34 -1.68
C VAL A 8 -17.15 -21.37 -1.75
N ALA A 9 -16.53 -21.00 -0.63
CA ALA A 9 -15.22 -20.33 -0.66
C ALA A 9 -14.11 -21.28 -1.16
N LEU A 10 -14.35 -22.59 -1.08
CA LEU A 10 -13.42 -23.63 -1.52
C LEU A 10 -13.50 -23.92 -3.02
N SER A 11 -14.62 -23.63 -3.72
CA SER A 11 -14.77 -24.01 -5.14
C SER A 11 -13.99 -23.09 -6.10
N ALA A 12 -13.92 -21.78 -5.82
CA ALA A 12 -13.02 -20.87 -6.54
C ALA A 12 -11.53 -21.16 -6.23
N VAL A 13 -11.24 -21.61 -5.00
CA VAL A 13 -9.89 -22.03 -4.58
C VAL A 13 -9.49 -23.39 -5.18
N ALA A 14 -10.44 -24.32 -5.35
CA ALA A 14 -10.20 -25.62 -5.97
C ALA A 14 -9.79 -25.45 -7.44
N ALA A 15 -10.40 -24.52 -8.17
CA ALA A 15 -10.02 -24.20 -9.54
C ALA A 15 -8.58 -23.66 -9.68
N ILE A 16 -8.04 -22.97 -8.66
CA ILE A 16 -6.64 -22.51 -8.62
C ILE A 16 -5.69 -23.65 -8.24
N THR A 17 -6.14 -24.58 -7.40
CA THR A 17 -5.33 -25.72 -6.95
C THR A 17 -5.10 -26.73 -8.07
N GLU A 18 -6.09 -26.96 -8.94
CA GLU A 18 -5.93 -27.81 -10.14
C GLU A 18 -5.00 -27.21 -11.21
N ALA A 19 -4.92 -25.87 -11.32
CA ALA A 19 -4.01 -25.22 -12.24
C ALA A 19 -2.53 -25.27 -11.78
N ALA A 20 -2.27 -25.44 -10.48
CA ALA A 20 -0.93 -25.46 -9.89
C ALA A 20 -0.32 -26.86 -9.75
N GLN A 21 -1.07 -27.94 -9.99
CA GLN A 21 -0.65 -29.33 -9.72
C GLN A 21 -0.37 -30.18 -10.98
N ASN A 22 -0.26 -29.60 -12.17
CA ASN A 22 0.16 -30.34 -13.37
C ASN A 22 1.64 -30.04 -13.74
N PRO A 23 2.62 -30.88 -13.33
CA PRO A 23 4.04 -30.67 -13.65
C PRO A 23 4.44 -31.15 -15.05
N SER A 24 3.51 -31.22 -16.01
CA SER A 24 3.81 -31.69 -17.38
C SER A 24 3.54 -30.59 -18.42
N ILE A 25 4.38 -29.56 -18.44
CA ILE A 25 4.60 -28.75 -19.65
C ILE A 25 6.04 -28.96 -20.09
N THR A 26 6.18 -29.91 -20.99
CA THR A 26 7.33 -30.13 -21.85
C THR A 26 7.67 -28.85 -22.60
N GLN A 27 8.96 -28.53 -22.66
CA GLN A 27 9.56 -27.44 -23.43
C GLN A 27 8.87 -27.20 -24.79
N ALA A 28 8.45 -25.95 -25.01
CA ALA A 28 8.17 -25.40 -26.33
C ALA A 28 9.16 -24.27 -26.65
N PRO A 29 9.52 -24.07 -27.92
CA PRO A 29 10.79 -23.49 -28.33
C PRO A 29 10.80 -21.96 -28.33
N SER A 30 12.02 -21.44 -28.20
CA SER A 30 12.40 -20.04 -28.22
C SER A 30 11.93 -19.33 -29.49
N ALA A 31 10.88 -18.52 -29.38
CA ALA A 31 10.54 -17.50 -30.36
C ALA A 31 10.88 -16.13 -29.78
N ALA A 32 11.69 -15.38 -30.52
CA ALA A 32 12.29 -14.11 -30.13
C ALA A 32 11.27 -13.05 -29.71
N LEU A 33 11.33 -12.62 -28.45
CA LEU A 33 10.80 -11.34 -28.01
C LEU A 33 11.83 -10.27 -28.37
N GLN A 34 11.48 -9.43 -29.33
CA GLN A 34 12.25 -8.27 -29.72
C GLN A 34 12.18 -7.23 -28.58
N GLU A 35 13.25 -7.13 -27.79
CA GLU A 35 13.44 -6.07 -26.81
C GLU A 35 13.48 -4.72 -27.51
N ARG A 36 12.48 -3.88 -27.25
CA ARG A 36 12.57 -2.44 -27.49
C ARG A 36 13.26 -1.85 -26.26
N GLN A 37 14.59 -1.71 -26.32
CA GLN A 37 15.35 -0.95 -25.34
C GLN A 37 14.88 0.51 -25.37
N ILE A 38 14.15 0.91 -24.33
CA ILE A 38 13.96 2.32 -24.00
C ILE A 38 15.19 2.72 -23.18
N GLY A 39 16.03 3.59 -23.74
CA GLY A 39 17.19 4.14 -23.05
C GLY A 39 16.75 4.85 -21.77
N ILE A 40 17.14 4.31 -20.62
CA ILE A 40 16.94 4.95 -19.33
C ILE A 40 18.13 5.89 -19.13
N SER A 41 17.92 7.18 -19.40
CA SER A 41 18.85 8.23 -18.95
C SER A 41 18.97 8.16 -17.43
N SER A 42 20.19 8.17 -16.91
CA SER A 42 20.49 8.22 -15.48
C SER A 42 19.78 9.42 -14.83
N VAL A 43 18.75 9.15 -14.03
CA VAL A 43 18.09 10.16 -13.20
C VAL A 43 19.06 10.55 -12.10
N GLN A 44 19.59 11.77 -12.14
CA GLN A 44 20.26 12.35 -10.99
C GLN A 44 19.19 12.75 -9.97
N TYR A 45 19.21 12.12 -8.81
CA TYR A 45 18.36 12.48 -7.68
C TYR A 45 18.94 13.73 -7.03
N THR A 46 18.34 14.89 -7.29
CA THR A 46 18.59 16.10 -6.52
C THR A 46 18.22 15.83 -5.06
N SER A 47 19.13 16.18 -4.14
CA SER A 47 19.04 15.95 -2.69
C SER A 47 17.62 16.10 -2.14
N CYS A 48 17.08 15.01 -1.61
CA CYS A 48 15.77 14.98 -1.00
C CYS A 48 15.85 15.38 0.49
N THR A 49 14.99 16.31 0.92
CA THR A 49 14.81 16.64 2.33
C THR A 49 13.58 15.91 2.87
N ILE A 50 13.76 15.12 3.94
CA ILE A 50 12.66 14.41 4.60
C ILE A 50 11.82 15.45 5.35
N SER A 51 10.68 15.82 4.77
CA SER A 51 9.68 16.61 5.45
C SER A 51 8.80 15.69 6.29
N SER A 52 9.11 15.60 7.58
CA SER A 52 8.12 15.36 8.63
C SER A 52 7.58 13.93 8.82
N GLY A 53 8.46 12.93 8.87
CA GLY A 53 8.15 11.64 9.52
C GLY A 53 8.11 10.41 8.62
N LEU A 54 7.52 9.34 9.15
CA LEU A 54 7.31 8.09 8.40
C LEU A 54 6.29 8.31 7.28
N ALA A 55 6.52 7.64 6.15
CA ALA A 55 5.59 7.62 5.03
C ALA A 55 4.19 7.15 5.47
N VAL A 56 3.16 7.93 5.11
CA VAL A 56 1.74 7.64 5.39
C VAL A 56 0.97 7.67 4.06
N PRO A 57 0.39 6.54 3.61
CA PRO A 57 0.38 5.23 4.28
C PRO A 57 1.76 4.55 4.26
N LYS A 58 1.97 3.63 5.22
CA LYS A 58 3.21 2.81 5.27
C LYS A 58 3.39 2.09 3.92
N PRO A 59 4.55 2.25 3.25
CA PRO A 59 4.77 1.62 1.95
C PRO A 59 4.63 0.10 2.01
N TYR A 60 4.07 -0.47 0.95
CA TYR A 60 3.79 -1.89 0.89
C TYR A 60 5.07 -2.72 1.07
N GLY A 61 5.00 -3.71 1.97
CA GLY A 61 6.14 -4.56 2.31
C GLY A 61 7.20 -3.89 3.18
N ALA A 62 7.15 -2.58 3.43
CA ALA A 62 8.16 -1.88 4.23
C ALA A 62 8.00 -2.17 5.74
N SER A 63 9.12 -2.35 6.43
CA SER A 63 9.16 -2.47 7.90
C SER A 63 9.64 -1.16 8.51
N CYS A 64 8.70 -0.42 9.07
CA CYS A 64 8.90 0.91 9.64
C CYS A 64 8.61 0.87 11.13
N GLY A 65 9.64 0.99 11.97
CA GLY A 65 9.46 1.08 13.42
C GLY A 65 9.33 -0.28 14.13
N ARG A 66 10.01 -1.34 13.65
CA ARG A 66 10.00 -2.62 14.38
C ARG A 66 11.04 -2.63 15.47
N ASP A 67 10.65 -3.06 16.68
CA ASP A 67 11.63 -3.42 17.70
C ASP A 67 12.36 -4.71 17.29
N THR A 68 13.68 -4.68 17.41
CA THR A 68 14.54 -5.79 17.02
C THR A 68 15.48 -6.17 18.14
N ALA A 69 15.91 -7.44 18.13
CA ALA A 69 17.14 -7.83 18.81
C ALA A 69 18.32 -7.63 17.85
N ALA A 70 19.52 -7.47 18.42
CA ALA A 70 20.79 -7.25 17.73
C ALA A 70 20.89 -7.92 16.34
N VAL A 71 21.44 -7.17 15.38
CA VAL A 71 21.57 -7.55 13.97
C VAL A 71 22.16 -8.95 13.84
N LYS A 72 21.35 -9.91 13.36
CA LYS A 72 21.84 -11.22 12.96
C LYS A 72 22.35 -11.14 11.53
N ASN A 73 23.61 -11.53 11.34
CA ASN A 73 24.28 -11.61 10.05
C ASN A 73 23.46 -12.42 9.04
N ALA A 74 22.73 -11.72 8.17
CA ALA A 74 22.14 -12.26 6.96
C ALA A 74 22.43 -11.27 5.82
N ASN A 75 23.61 -11.38 5.22
CA ASN A 75 24.05 -10.70 3.99
C ASN A 75 24.08 -9.16 3.97
N GLY A 76 23.54 -8.45 4.96
CA GLY A 76 23.66 -7.00 5.04
C GLY A 76 24.94 -6.56 5.74
N GLN A 77 25.51 -5.45 5.26
CA GLN A 77 26.80 -4.93 5.70
C GLN A 77 26.61 -3.64 6.50
N LEU A 78 27.22 -3.55 7.67
CA LEU A 78 27.30 -2.31 8.42
C LEU A 78 28.14 -1.31 7.61
N ILE A 79 27.54 -0.17 7.28
CA ILE A 79 28.24 0.92 6.58
C ILE A 79 28.90 1.84 7.60
N GLN A 80 28.11 2.32 8.56
CA GLN A 80 28.53 3.33 9.53
C GLN A 80 27.66 3.27 10.78
N THR A 81 28.27 3.52 11.94
CA THR A 81 27.54 3.79 13.19
C THR A 81 27.85 5.20 13.67
N TYR A 82 26.81 5.90 14.10
CA TYR A 82 26.85 7.22 14.70
C TYR A 82 26.43 7.13 16.16
N THR A 83 27.17 7.83 17.01
CA THR A 83 26.91 7.96 18.46
C THR A 83 26.85 9.43 18.90
N ASP A 84 26.93 10.36 17.95
CA ASP A 84 26.85 11.79 18.24
C ASP A 84 25.40 12.20 18.53
N ALA A 85 25.24 13.29 19.28
CA ALA A 85 23.93 13.76 19.73
C ALA A 85 23.01 14.17 18.57
N ASN A 86 23.55 14.62 17.43
CA ASN A 86 22.74 15.05 16.29
C ASN A 86 22.13 13.83 15.57
N SER A 87 22.97 12.86 15.22
CA SER A 87 22.55 11.65 14.51
C SER A 87 21.65 10.74 15.33
N THR A 88 21.76 10.79 16.67
CA THR A 88 21.00 9.94 17.59
C THR A 88 19.81 10.66 18.24
N ALA A 89 19.61 11.96 17.96
CA ALA A 89 18.49 12.74 18.51
C ALA A 89 17.12 12.19 18.10
N SER A 90 16.99 11.70 16.87
CA SER A 90 15.74 11.14 16.34
C SER A 90 16.01 10.16 15.19
N TYR A 91 15.02 9.30 14.91
CA TYR A 91 15.08 8.41 13.75
C TYR A 91 15.13 9.20 12.43
N ILE A 92 14.59 10.43 12.40
CA ILE A 92 14.65 11.34 11.26
C ILE A 92 16.10 11.73 10.97
N ALA A 93 16.84 12.21 11.97
CA ALA A 93 18.25 12.55 11.81
C ALA A 93 19.09 11.33 11.38
N CYS A 94 18.79 10.16 11.92
CA CYS A 94 19.43 8.92 11.50
C CYS A 94 19.12 8.56 10.03
N SER A 95 17.88 8.78 9.58
CA SER A 95 17.48 8.55 8.18
C SER A 95 18.10 9.55 7.19
N GLU A 96 18.35 10.80 7.60
CA GLU A 96 19.06 11.78 6.79
C GLU A 96 20.51 11.35 6.54
N ASN A 97 21.19 10.82 7.57
CA ASN A 97 22.51 10.22 7.41
C ASN A 97 22.48 9.03 6.44
N CYS A 98 21.42 8.21 6.48
CA CYS A 98 21.23 7.11 5.52
C CYS A 98 21.06 7.61 4.09
N LEU A 99 20.20 8.61 3.86
CA LEU A 99 19.99 9.21 2.54
C LEU A 99 21.26 9.87 1.98
N ALA A 100 22.09 10.46 2.85
CA ALA A 100 23.38 11.03 2.46
C ALA A 100 24.47 9.98 2.19
N THR A 101 24.24 8.72 2.58
CA THR A 101 25.23 7.64 2.48
C THR A 101 24.88 6.70 1.34
N SER A 102 25.73 6.68 0.31
CA SER A 102 25.57 5.77 -0.83
C SER A 102 25.51 4.31 -0.37
N GLY A 103 24.48 3.58 -0.84
CA GLY A 103 24.29 2.16 -0.53
C GLY A 103 23.53 1.88 0.77
N CYS A 104 23.15 2.89 1.56
CA CYS A 104 22.31 2.67 2.74
C CYS A 104 20.89 2.27 2.30
N THR A 105 20.40 1.13 2.80
CA THR A 105 19.05 0.62 2.51
C THR A 105 18.18 0.52 3.77
N GLN A 106 18.78 0.61 4.94
CA GLN A 106 18.13 0.35 6.24
C GLN A 106 18.90 0.98 7.39
N ILE A 107 18.19 1.35 8.45
CA ILE A 107 18.74 1.93 9.68
C ILE A 107 18.27 1.17 10.92
N PHE A 108 19.15 1.11 11.92
CA PHE A 108 18.83 0.70 13.30
C PHE A 108 19.07 1.88 14.23
N PHE A 109 18.04 2.26 14.96
CA PHE A 109 18.02 3.48 15.76
C PHE A 109 17.68 3.18 17.23
N ALA A 110 18.47 3.73 18.15
CA ALA A 110 18.14 3.85 19.57
C ALA A 110 18.27 5.32 19.97
N ALA A 111 17.16 5.91 20.42
CA ALA A 111 17.10 7.33 20.77
C ALA A 111 18.15 7.71 21.82
N GLY A 112 18.93 8.74 21.50
CA GLY A 112 20.02 9.25 22.35
C GLY A 112 21.20 8.30 22.52
N SER A 113 21.25 7.19 21.78
CA SER A 113 22.31 6.18 21.95
C SER A 113 23.05 5.87 20.65
N THR A 114 22.39 5.27 19.66
CA THR A 114 23.07 4.83 18.43
C THR A 114 22.19 4.97 17.20
N CYS A 115 22.82 5.28 16.07
CA CYS A 115 22.24 5.23 14.74
C CYS A 115 23.18 4.41 13.85
N SER A 116 22.76 3.24 13.38
CA SER A 116 23.58 2.35 12.56
C SER A 116 22.97 2.20 11.16
N LEU A 117 23.77 2.49 10.14
CA LEU A 117 23.42 2.42 8.73
C LEU A 117 23.89 1.09 8.15
N TYR A 118 23.02 0.42 7.41
CA TYR A 118 23.33 -0.85 6.78
C TYR A 118 22.95 -0.85 5.29
N SER A 119 23.69 -1.62 4.50
CA SER A 119 23.37 -1.96 3.11
C SER A 119 22.90 -3.41 3.00
N GLY A 120 22.25 -3.74 1.88
CA GLY A 120 21.89 -5.11 1.52
C GLY A 120 20.49 -5.55 1.93
N ALA A 121 20.33 -6.88 2.08
CA ALA A 121 19.05 -7.52 2.38
C ALA A 121 18.54 -7.18 3.79
N ARG A 122 17.24 -7.40 4.01
CA ARG A 122 16.53 -7.13 5.27
C ARG A 122 17.18 -7.85 6.46
N LEU A 123 17.70 -7.07 7.42
CA LEU A 123 18.62 -7.53 8.48
C LEU A 123 18.04 -7.75 9.88
N TRP A 124 16.71 -7.69 10.07
CA TRP A 124 16.15 -7.72 11.41
C TRP A 124 15.74 -9.14 11.88
N ALA A 125 15.91 -9.38 13.18
CA ALA A 125 15.33 -10.51 13.88
C ALA A 125 14.36 -10.00 14.94
N ALA A 126 13.22 -10.67 15.09
CA ALA A 126 12.26 -10.34 16.14
C ALA A 126 12.93 -10.43 17.52
N GLY A 127 12.79 -9.38 18.34
CA GLY A 127 13.29 -9.35 19.70
C GLY A 127 13.36 -7.92 20.25
N THR A 128 13.80 -7.78 21.49
CA THR A 128 13.85 -6.49 22.20
C THR A 128 15.28 -6.20 22.64
N SER A 129 16.05 -5.44 21.86
CA SER A 129 17.35 -4.90 22.29
C SER A 129 17.35 -3.38 22.45
N GLY A 130 16.17 -2.74 22.45
CA GLY A 130 16.05 -1.28 22.46
C GLY A 130 16.48 -0.62 21.14
N LEU A 131 16.65 -1.41 20.08
CA LEU A 131 16.90 -0.94 18.71
C LEU A 131 15.62 -1.03 17.91
N THR A 132 15.27 0.07 17.25
CA THR A 132 14.15 0.13 16.30
C THR A 132 14.68 0.13 14.87
N TYR A 133 14.14 -0.76 14.04
CA TYR A 133 14.50 -0.93 12.64
C TYR A 133 13.57 -0.16 11.71
N TYR A 134 14.18 0.47 10.71
CA TYR A 134 13.47 1.14 9.61
C TYR A 134 14.15 0.83 8.28
N GLU A 135 13.36 0.57 7.24
CA GLU A 135 13.84 0.54 5.86
C GLU A 135 13.85 1.94 5.26
N LEU A 136 14.72 2.17 4.27
CA LEU A 136 14.78 3.48 3.60
C LEU A 136 13.45 3.87 2.95
N ALA A 137 12.70 2.89 2.45
CA ALA A 137 11.35 3.08 1.91
C ALA A 137 10.38 3.72 2.91
N CYS A 138 10.62 3.59 4.22
CA CYS A 138 9.80 4.22 5.26
C CYS A 138 9.88 5.75 5.28
N PHE A 139 10.87 6.32 4.59
CA PHE A 139 11.13 7.74 4.52
C PHE A 139 10.83 8.20 3.10
N GLU A 140 9.55 8.44 2.81
CA GLU A 140 9.17 8.94 1.49
C GLU A 140 9.71 10.37 1.30
N CYS A 141 10.41 10.53 0.19
CA CYS A 141 10.69 11.83 -0.39
C CYS A 141 9.40 12.39 -0.97
N ASN A 142 8.73 13.28 -0.23
CA ASN A 142 7.72 14.12 -0.84
C ASN A 142 8.45 15.03 -1.85
N GLN A 143 8.54 14.59 -3.11
CA GLN A 143 9.05 15.42 -4.20
C GLN A 143 8.06 16.55 -4.38
N THR A 144 8.27 17.61 -3.63
CA THR A 144 7.56 18.86 -3.85
C THR A 144 8.06 19.37 -5.20
N PRO A 145 7.20 19.55 -6.22
CA PRO A 145 7.64 20.10 -7.49
C PRO A 145 8.26 21.47 -7.23
N LEU A 146 9.57 21.58 -7.53
CA LEU A 146 10.34 22.77 -7.27
C LEU A 146 9.80 23.91 -8.14
N SER A 147 9.02 24.82 -7.54
CA SER A 147 8.77 26.12 -8.15
C SER A 147 10.07 26.93 -8.06
N THR A 148 10.73 27.09 -9.21
CA THR A 148 11.94 27.90 -9.39
C THR A 148 11.67 29.33 -8.92
N SER A 149 12.02 29.65 -7.67
CA SER A 149 12.00 31.02 -7.17
C SER A 149 13.39 31.62 -7.36
N ALA A 150 13.51 32.47 -8.37
CA ALA A 150 14.71 33.24 -8.67
C ALA A 150 15.08 34.14 -7.48
N THR A 151 16.33 34.04 -7.05
CA THR A 151 16.94 34.87 -6.01
C THR A 151 17.10 36.30 -6.53
N GLY A 152 16.34 37.24 -5.96
CA GLY A 152 16.48 38.67 -6.19
C GLY A 152 16.77 39.38 -4.88
N THR A 153 18.05 39.63 -4.61
CA THR A 153 18.53 40.37 -3.42
C THR A 153 18.14 41.85 -3.53
N LYS A 154 17.40 42.37 -2.54
CA LYS A 154 17.48 43.80 -2.21
C LYS A 154 17.11 44.06 -0.75
N ALA A 155 18.07 44.61 -0.01
CA ALA A 155 17.91 45.11 1.35
C ALA A 155 16.97 46.32 1.42
N THR A 156 16.17 46.45 2.49
CA THR A 156 15.85 47.71 3.21
C THR A 156 15.21 47.38 4.56
N ALA A 157 15.41 48.26 5.52
CA ALA A 157 15.35 48.09 6.96
C ALA A 157 13.96 48.06 7.64
N SER A 158 13.98 47.41 8.82
CA SER A 158 13.35 47.77 10.11
C SER A 158 11.87 48.16 10.18
N SER A 159 11.09 47.35 10.92
CA SER A 159 10.31 47.78 12.10
C SER A 159 9.71 46.57 12.82
N ALA A 160 9.96 46.48 14.12
CA ALA A 160 9.48 45.41 15.01
C ALA A 160 7.99 45.57 15.37
N PRO A 161 7.26 44.46 15.59
CA PRO A 161 6.15 44.45 16.53
C PRO A 161 6.35 43.46 17.67
N LYS A 162 5.86 43.91 18.81
CA LYS A 162 5.92 43.36 20.17
C LYS A 162 5.12 42.05 20.27
N VAL A 163 5.78 40.95 20.63
CA VAL A 163 5.13 39.65 20.91
C VAL A 163 4.62 39.65 22.35
N SER A 164 3.31 39.48 22.51
CA SER A 164 2.64 39.24 23.80
C SER A 164 2.43 37.73 23.97
N ASN A 165 3.03 37.17 25.01
CA ASN A 165 2.89 35.76 25.36
C ASN A 165 1.54 35.51 26.04
N THR A 166 0.79 34.51 25.57
CA THR A 166 -0.33 33.92 26.32
C THR A 166 -0.28 32.40 26.14
N PRO A 167 -0.30 31.58 27.21
CA PRO A 167 -0.22 30.13 27.09
C PRO A 167 -1.60 29.54 26.77
N ALA A 168 -1.75 28.91 25.61
CA ALA A 168 -2.91 28.10 25.29
C ALA A 168 -2.69 26.67 25.83
N LYS A 169 -3.55 26.25 26.76
CA LYS A 169 -3.65 24.85 27.21
C LYS A 169 -4.25 24.00 26.09
N THR A 170 -3.46 23.09 25.55
CA THR A 170 -3.93 22.06 24.61
C THR A 170 -4.44 20.86 25.41
N SER A 171 -5.76 20.72 25.48
CA SER A 171 -6.40 19.51 26.02
C SER A 171 -6.33 18.41 24.96
N ALA A 172 -5.62 17.32 25.28
CA ALA A 172 -5.57 16.13 24.45
C ALA A 172 -6.89 15.34 24.60
N SER A 173 -7.70 15.35 23.54
CA SER A 173 -8.88 14.49 23.42
C SER A 173 -8.46 13.18 22.76
N SER A 174 -8.51 12.08 23.50
CA SER A 174 -8.39 10.74 22.94
C SER A 174 -9.62 10.43 22.06
N PRO A 175 -9.48 9.78 20.89
CA PRO A 175 -10.64 9.37 20.11
C PRO A 175 -11.34 8.21 20.82
N THR A 176 -12.54 8.47 21.35
CA THR A 176 -13.45 7.44 21.83
C THR A 176 -14.06 6.74 20.61
N PHE A 177 -13.67 5.49 20.37
CA PHE A 177 -14.30 4.64 19.37
C PHE A 177 -15.77 4.39 19.75
N SER A 178 -16.68 4.75 18.84
CA SER A 178 -18.08 4.37 18.96
C SER A 178 -18.21 2.91 18.55
N THR A 179 -18.36 2.02 19.54
CA THR A 179 -18.86 0.66 19.35
C THR A 179 -20.32 0.76 18.89
N GLN A 180 -20.54 0.92 17.59
CA GLN A 180 -21.85 0.68 17.00
C GLN A 180 -22.14 -0.83 17.13
N PRO A 181 -23.27 -1.24 17.72
CA PRO A 181 -23.63 -2.65 17.82
C PRO A 181 -23.66 -3.25 16.42
N ALA A 182 -22.89 -4.31 16.19
CA ALA A 182 -22.98 -5.10 14.98
C ALA A 182 -24.41 -5.64 14.87
N THR A 183 -25.25 -4.99 14.06
CA THR A 183 -26.53 -5.57 13.68
C THR A 183 -26.21 -6.83 12.89
N LEU A 184 -26.62 -7.98 13.44
CA LEU A 184 -26.49 -9.26 12.78
C LEU A 184 -27.30 -9.19 11.47
N TRP A 185 -26.64 -8.99 10.34
CA TRP A 185 -27.28 -9.02 9.03
C TRP A 185 -27.73 -10.46 8.77
N THR A 186 -29.00 -10.74 9.07
CA THR A 186 -29.61 -12.07 9.00
C THR A 186 -30.28 -12.35 7.66
N SER A 187 -30.32 -11.37 6.75
CA SER A 187 -30.82 -11.57 5.38
C SER A 187 -29.83 -10.99 4.38
N VAL A 188 -29.18 -11.89 3.62
CA VAL A 188 -28.57 -11.51 2.35
C VAL A 188 -29.72 -11.07 1.44
N GLU A 189 -29.70 -9.82 0.99
CA GLU A 189 -30.65 -9.32 0.01
C GLU A 189 -30.58 -10.20 -1.24
N THR A 190 -31.68 -10.86 -1.61
CA THR A 190 -31.66 -11.88 -2.69
C THR A 190 -31.91 -11.29 -4.06
N ASN A 191 -32.34 -10.03 -4.14
CA ASN A 191 -32.58 -9.34 -5.41
C ASN A 191 -31.29 -8.64 -5.88
N PRO A 192 -30.62 -9.10 -6.95
CA PRO A 192 -29.39 -8.46 -7.43
C PRO A 192 -29.59 -7.00 -7.85
N LYS A 193 -30.82 -6.60 -8.18
CA LYS A 193 -31.15 -5.25 -8.66
C LYS A 193 -31.30 -4.21 -7.54
N SER A 194 -31.48 -4.64 -6.29
CA SER A 194 -31.57 -3.71 -5.15
C SER A 194 -30.18 -3.32 -4.62
N TYR A 195 -29.12 -4.03 -5.02
CA TYR A 195 -27.75 -3.68 -4.68
C TYR A 195 -27.29 -2.46 -5.46
N ASN A 196 -27.06 -1.36 -4.74
CA ASN A 196 -26.37 -0.21 -5.27
C ASN A 196 -24.86 -0.51 -5.33
N MET A 197 -24.39 -1.01 -6.47
CA MET A 197 -22.97 -1.32 -6.73
C MET A 197 -22.18 -0.11 -7.29
N ALA A 198 -22.63 1.12 -7.04
CA ALA A 198 -21.92 2.32 -7.45
C ALA A 198 -20.86 2.72 -6.41
N LEU A 199 -19.62 2.88 -6.87
CA LEU A 199 -18.50 3.48 -6.12
C LEU A 199 -17.95 4.65 -6.93
N THR A 200 -18.29 5.86 -6.53
CA THR A 200 -17.92 7.11 -7.23
C THR A 200 -16.71 7.81 -6.63
N THR A 201 -16.29 7.41 -5.44
CA THR A 201 -15.21 8.03 -4.67
C THR A 201 -14.12 7.02 -4.36
N VAL A 202 -12.86 7.45 -4.43
CA VAL A 202 -11.73 6.69 -3.90
C VAL A 202 -11.92 6.56 -2.39
N PHE A 203 -11.87 5.33 -1.89
CA PHE A 203 -11.91 5.04 -0.46
C PHE A 203 -10.51 4.65 0.01
N THR A 204 -10.09 5.20 1.15
CA THR A 204 -8.84 4.83 1.82
C THR A 204 -9.19 3.95 3.03
N PRO A 205 -8.82 2.65 3.02
CA PRO A 205 -9.02 1.80 4.18
C PRO A 205 -8.29 2.37 5.41
N PRO A 206 -8.88 2.27 6.61
CA PRO A 206 -8.18 2.61 7.84
C PRO A 206 -6.86 1.84 7.97
N PRO A 207 -5.81 2.41 8.60
CA PRO A 207 -4.51 1.76 8.73
C PRO A 207 -4.58 0.35 9.34
N GLU A 208 -5.48 0.12 10.29
CA GLU A 208 -5.74 -1.18 10.93
C GLU A 208 -6.26 -2.25 9.96
N CYS A 209 -6.80 -1.83 8.82
CA CYS A 209 -7.31 -2.70 7.77
C CYS A 209 -6.27 -2.98 6.68
N THR A 210 -5.07 -2.41 6.79
CA THR A 210 -4.03 -2.54 5.78
C THR A 210 -2.85 -3.36 6.29
N GLY A 211 -2.44 -4.36 5.51
CA GLY A 211 -1.13 -5.01 5.67
C GLY A 211 -1.06 -6.22 6.59
N SER A 212 -2.20 -6.83 6.95
CA SER A 212 -2.21 -8.19 7.52
C SER A 212 -2.59 -9.22 6.46
N PHE A 213 -1.97 -10.39 6.51
CA PHE A 213 -2.35 -11.52 5.68
C PHE A 213 -3.21 -12.47 6.50
N THR A 214 -4.27 -13.00 5.91
CA THR A 214 -5.16 -13.98 6.51
C THR A 214 -4.91 -15.35 5.91
N GLN A 215 -4.72 -16.38 6.75
CA GLN A 215 -4.66 -17.75 6.27
C GLN A 215 -6.08 -18.32 6.11
N ILE A 216 -6.40 -18.81 4.91
CA ILE A 216 -7.64 -19.55 4.63
C ILE A 216 -7.28 -20.87 3.95
N GLY A 217 -7.41 -21.96 4.70
CA GLY A 217 -6.90 -23.26 4.28
C GLY A 217 -5.38 -23.25 4.11
N SER A 218 -4.90 -23.64 2.92
CA SER A 218 -3.47 -23.61 2.55
C SER A 218 -3.03 -22.30 1.88
N ASN A 219 -3.95 -21.34 1.68
CA ASN A 219 -3.67 -20.11 0.94
C ASN A 219 -3.58 -18.90 1.88
N TYR A 220 -2.77 -17.93 1.47
CA TYR A 220 -2.57 -16.68 2.18
C TYR A 220 -3.27 -15.57 1.41
N TRP A 221 -4.16 -14.87 2.09
CA TRP A 221 -4.97 -13.84 1.49
C TRP A 221 -4.66 -12.48 2.11
N GLN A 222 -4.55 -11.44 1.30
CA GLN A 222 -4.59 -10.07 1.75
C GLN A 222 -6.03 -9.58 1.69
N ASP A 223 -6.44 -8.81 2.71
CA ASP A 223 -7.66 -8.00 2.65
C ASP A 223 -8.97 -8.82 2.45
N VAL A 224 -9.06 -9.99 3.10
CA VAL A 224 -10.29 -10.81 3.04
C VAL A 224 -11.40 -10.15 3.83
N ILE A 225 -12.45 -9.74 3.12
CA ILE A 225 -13.61 -9.07 3.73
C ILE A 225 -14.40 -9.99 4.69
N VAL A 226 -14.47 -11.28 4.37
CA VAL A 226 -15.18 -12.30 5.17
C VAL A 226 -14.25 -13.49 5.41
N PRO A 227 -13.33 -13.39 6.39
CA PRO A 227 -12.28 -14.39 6.58
C PRO A 227 -12.78 -15.69 7.22
N ALA A 228 -13.82 -15.63 8.03
CA ALA A 228 -14.48 -16.77 8.66
C ALA A 228 -16.00 -16.57 8.70
N PRO A 229 -16.80 -17.64 8.82
CA PRO A 229 -18.24 -17.53 9.03
C PRO A 229 -18.54 -16.60 10.21
N HIS A 230 -19.50 -15.68 10.03
CA HIS A 230 -19.92 -14.69 11.04
C HIS A 230 -18.87 -13.62 11.41
N THR A 231 -17.69 -13.63 10.80
CA THR A 231 -16.73 -12.52 10.93
C THR A 231 -16.89 -11.57 9.75
N THR A 232 -17.02 -10.28 10.04
CA THR A 232 -17.16 -9.26 9.00
C THR A 232 -16.28 -8.08 9.35
N LEU A 233 -15.33 -7.76 8.46
CA LEU A 233 -14.51 -6.56 8.58
C LEU A 233 -15.23 -5.38 7.91
N THR A 234 -16.44 -5.08 8.37
CA THR A 234 -17.29 -4.04 7.77
C THR A 234 -16.73 -2.63 7.96
N SER A 235 -15.92 -2.39 8.99
CA SER A 235 -15.26 -1.10 9.21
C SER A 235 -14.16 -0.80 8.18
N CYS A 236 -13.67 -1.83 7.48
CA CYS A 236 -12.53 -1.72 6.59
C CYS A 236 -12.90 -1.38 5.15
N TYR A 237 -14.15 -1.56 4.75
CA TYR A 237 -14.57 -1.40 3.36
C TYR A 237 -15.96 -0.77 3.27
N PRO A 238 -16.23 0.01 2.21
CA PRO A 238 -17.59 0.39 1.85
C PRO A 238 -18.53 -0.81 1.77
N SER A 239 -19.80 -0.62 2.11
CA SER A 239 -20.80 -1.68 2.17
C SER A 239 -21.02 -2.41 0.84
N GLN A 240 -20.69 -1.78 -0.29
CA GLN A 240 -20.74 -2.36 -1.62
C GLN A 240 -19.68 -3.45 -1.82
N PHE A 241 -18.45 -3.24 -1.34
CA PHE A 241 -17.40 -4.27 -1.37
C PHE A 241 -17.78 -5.46 -0.50
N TYR A 242 -18.32 -5.18 0.69
CA TYR A 242 -18.86 -6.21 1.57
C TYR A 242 -19.98 -7.01 0.90
N SER A 243 -20.95 -6.33 0.30
CA SER A 243 -22.05 -6.97 -0.43
C SER A 243 -21.52 -7.85 -1.55
N SER A 244 -20.53 -7.36 -2.32
CA SER A 244 -19.85 -8.11 -3.37
C SER A 244 -19.24 -9.41 -2.86
N ALA A 245 -18.44 -9.32 -1.78
CA ALA A 245 -17.75 -10.46 -1.20
C ALA A 245 -18.72 -11.48 -0.60
N VAL A 246 -19.75 -11.04 0.11
CA VAL A 246 -20.79 -11.93 0.67
C VAL A 246 -21.60 -12.58 -0.44
N GLY A 247 -21.97 -11.83 -1.49
CA GLY A 247 -22.67 -12.40 -2.64
C GLY A 247 -21.85 -13.49 -3.30
N ALA A 248 -20.57 -13.23 -3.58
CA ALA A 248 -19.65 -14.23 -4.12
C ALA A 248 -19.50 -15.47 -3.22
N ALA A 249 -19.34 -15.26 -1.90
CA ALA A 249 -19.23 -16.36 -0.93
C ALA A 249 -20.50 -17.22 -0.83
N ASN A 250 -21.67 -16.68 -1.19
CA ASN A 250 -22.95 -17.37 -1.19
C ASN A 250 -23.41 -17.79 -2.60
N SER A 251 -22.54 -17.74 -3.61
CA SER A 251 -22.89 -18.02 -5.01
C SER A 251 -24.06 -17.19 -5.53
N VAL A 252 -24.26 -15.98 -5.00
CA VAL A 252 -25.28 -15.03 -5.48
C VAL A 252 -24.63 -14.17 -6.56
N PRO A 253 -25.10 -14.26 -7.82
CA PRO A 253 -24.59 -13.42 -8.89
C PRO A 253 -24.97 -11.96 -8.63
N LEU A 254 -23.98 -11.13 -8.34
CA LEU A 254 -24.15 -9.68 -8.23
C LEU A 254 -23.76 -9.00 -9.54
N PRO A 255 -24.40 -7.87 -9.88
CA PRO A 255 -23.97 -7.08 -11.02
C PRO A 255 -22.54 -6.56 -10.79
N PRO A 256 -21.81 -6.25 -11.87
CA PRO A 256 -20.52 -5.57 -11.74
C PRO A 256 -20.68 -4.20 -11.08
N PHE A 257 -19.61 -3.69 -10.48
CA PHE A 257 -19.60 -2.32 -9.99
C PHE A 257 -19.82 -1.34 -11.15
N ASN A 258 -20.65 -0.32 -10.95
CA ASN A 258 -20.94 0.68 -11.97
C ASN A 258 -21.42 2.01 -11.38
N PRO A 259 -20.57 3.05 -11.32
CA PRO A 259 -19.14 3.01 -11.64
C PRO A 259 -18.31 2.26 -10.58
N LEU A 260 -17.10 1.84 -10.97
CA LEU A 260 -16.05 1.30 -10.10
C LEU A 260 -14.88 2.28 -10.03
N VAL A 261 -14.58 2.74 -8.81
CA VAL A 261 -13.34 3.46 -8.49
C VAL A 261 -12.52 2.58 -7.56
N CYS A 262 -11.26 2.33 -7.90
CA CYS A 262 -10.38 1.49 -7.10
C CYS A 262 -10.06 2.13 -5.74
N PRO A 263 -9.89 1.33 -4.67
CA PRO A 263 -9.43 1.84 -3.39
C PRO A 263 -8.08 2.56 -3.49
N SER A 264 -7.78 3.42 -2.53
CA SER A 264 -6.47 4.06 -2.43
C SER A 264 -5.36 3.01 -2.29
N GLY A 265 -4.27 3.17 -3.05
CA GLY A 265 -3.17 2.20 -3.09
C GLY A 265 -3.43 0.94 -3.93
N TRP A 266 -4.53 0.90 -4.67
CA TRP A 266 -4.85 -0.17 -5.62
C TRP A 266 -4.68 0.33 -7.06
N SER A 267 -4.27 -0.57 -7.95
CA SER A 267 -4.13 -0.33 -9.39
C SER A 267 -5.38 -0.79 -10.13
N SER A 268 -5.77 -0.03 -11.15
CA SER A 268 -6.77 -0.46 -12.13
C SER A 268 -6.09 -1.27 -13.23
N LEU A 269 -6.48 -2.52 -13.38
CA LEU A 269 -6.02 -3.39 -14.46
C LEU A 269 -7.12 -3.46 -15.52
N PRO A 270 -6.93 -2.87 -16.71
CA PRO A 270 -7.95 -2.86 -17.75
C PRO A 270 -8.05 -4.20 -18.45
N TYR A 271 -9.27 -4.71 -18.60
CA TYR A 271 -9.59 -5.78 -19.57
C TYR A 271 -9.87 -5.19 -20.95
N ASN A 272 -10.61 -4.08 -20.98
CA ASN A 272 -10.83 -3.26 -22.17
C ASN A 272 -10.88 -1.79 -21.77
N THR A 273 -11.38 -0.92 -22.65
CA THR A 273 -11.41 0.53 -22.43
C THR A 273 -12.36 0.97 -21.31
N THR A 274 -13.38 0.18 -20.96
CA THR A 274 -14.41 0.54 -19.98
C THR A 274 -14.49 -0.40 -18.80
N TYR A 275 -13.94 -1.62 -18.90
CA TYR A 275 -14.06 -2.67 -17.90
C TYR A 275 -12.72 -2.96 -17.24
N ILE A 276 -12.67 -2.82 -15.92
CA ILE A 276 -11.46 -2.92 -15.12
C ILE A 276 -11.64 -3.91 -13.96
N VAL A 277 -10.52 -4.40 -13.44
CA VAL A 277 -10.45 -4.99 -12.10
C VAL A 277 -9.51 -4.16 -11.23
N CYS A 278 -9.90 -3.94 -9.98
CA CYS A 278 -9.06 -3.32 -8.98
C CYS A 278 -8.27 -4.40 -8.23
N CYS A 279 -6.94 -4.26 -8.23
CA CYS A 279 -6.02 -5.11 -7.46
C CYS A 279 -5.05 -4.24 -6.64
N PRO A 280 -4.46 -4.76 -5.55
CA PRO A 280 -3.42 -4.04 -4.84
C PRO A 280 -2.26 -3.63 -5.78
N ASN A 281 -1.62 -2.50 -5.51
CA ASN A 281 -0.54 -2.01 -6.37
C ASN A 281 0.59 -3.03 -6.54
N GLY A 282 1.00 -3.27 -7.79
CA GLY A 282 2.07 -4.22 -8.15
C GLY A 282 1.63 -5.68 -8.24
N TRP A 283 0.32 -5.97 -8.11
CA TRP A 283 -0.23 -7.32 -8.21
C TRP A 283 -0.73 -7.64 -9.62
N GLY A 284 -0.69 -8.92 -9.98
CA GLY A 284 -1.36 -9.44 -11.17
C GLY A 284 -2.82 -9.79 -10.89
N ALA A 285 -3.58 -10.10 -11.94
CA ALA A 285 -4.95 -10.59 -11.83
C ALA A 285 -5.12 -11.92 -12.59
N TYR A 286 -5.70 -12.90 -11.92
CA TYR A 286 -6.22 -14.13 -12.51
C TYR A 286 -7.73 -13.99 -12.69
N ALA A 287 -8.21 -14.11 -13.93
CA ALA A 287 -9.62 -13.96 -14.28
C ALA A 287 -10.17 -15.30 -14.81
N PRO A 288 -10.91 -16.07 -14.00
CA PRO A 288 -11.38 -17.40 -14.41
C PRO A 288 -12.51 -17.36 -15.46
N ASN A 289 -13.17 -16.21 -15.64
CA ASN A 289 -14.38 -16.08 -16.45
C ASN A 289 -14.17 -15.21 -17.70
N LEU A 290 -12.97 -15.19 -18.30
CA LEU A 290 -12.66 -14.33 -19.47
C LEU A 290 -13.54 -14.60 -20.69
N ASN A 291 -14.14 -15.78 -20.80
CA ASN A 291 -15.10 -16.12 -21.85
C ASN A 291 -16.50 -15.54 -21.62
N ASN A 292 -16.80 -15.00 -20.43
CA ASN A 292 -18.07 -14.35 -20.13
C ASN A 292 -18.09 -12.95 -20.74
N THR A 293 -18.88 -12.76 -21.80
CA THR A 293 -18.97 -11.47 -22.51
C THR A 293 -19.62 -10.36 -21.69
N GLN A 294 -20.41 -10.70 -20.67
CA GLN A 294 -21.07 -9.73 -19.80
C GLN A 294 -20.21 -9.32 -18.61
N ARG A 295 -19.43 -10.27 -18.07
CA ARG A 295 -18.63 -10.07 -16.85
C ARG A 295 -17.31 -10.85 -16.90
N PRO A 296 -16.37 -10.46 -17.79
CA PRO A 296 -15.16 -11.23 -18.07
C PRO A 296 -14.20 -11.35 -16.89
N LEU A 297 -14.31 -10.44 -15.91
CA LEU A 297 -13.48 -10.42 -14.70
C LEU A 297 -14.27 -10.83 -13.45
N SER A 298 -15.46 -11.44 -13.61
CA SER A 298 -16.24 -11.95 -12.49
C SER A 298 -15.43 -12.96 -11.69
N GLY A 299 -15.31 -12.76 -10.38
CA GLY A 299 -14.54 -13.65 -9.51
C GLY A 299 -13.03 -13.60 -9.78
N ALA A 300 -12.52 -12.49 -10.33
CA ALA A 300 -11.09 -12.28 -10.47
C ALA A 300 -10.39 -12.33 -9.09
N ILE A 301 -9.19 -12.90 -9.09
CA ILE A 301 -8.34 -13.02 -7.91
C ILE A 301 -7.03 -12.33 -8.23
N CYS A 302 -6.67 -11.35 -7.42
CA CYS A 302 -5.39 -10.67 -7.52
C CYS A 302 -4.32 -11.59 -6.93
N THR A 303 -3.17 -11.69 -7.59
CA THR A 303 -2.08 -12.56 -7.17
C THR A 303 -0.77 -11.81 -7.04
N SER A 304 0.00 -12.17 -6.04
CA SER A 304 1.39 -11.74 -5.85
C SER A 304 2.22 -12.90 -5.32
N ILE A 305 3.54 -12.77 -5.39
CA ILE A 305 4.49 -13.79 -4.92
C ILE A 305 5.35 -13.22 -3.79
N ILE A 306 5.50 -14.03 -2.73
CA ILE A 306 6.49 -13.80 -1.69
C ILE A 306 7.68 -14.69 -1.99
N ILE A 307 8.85 -14.07 -2.15
CA ILE A 307 10.13 -14.76 -2.37
C ILE A 307 10.60 -15.53 -1.12
N LEU A 308 11.53 -16.45 -1.36
CA LEU A 308 12.05 -17.42 -0.38
C LEU A 308 12.54 -16.78 0.91
N GLY A 309 12.19 -17.38 2.05
CA GLY A 309 12.72 -16.98 3.36
C GLY A 309 12.19 -15.66 3.91
N MET A 310 11.25 -14.99 3.22
CA MET A 310 10.62 -13.80 3.78
C MET A 310 9.69 -14.15 4.95
N LEU A 311 9.81 -13.38 6.02
CA LEU A 311 8.94 -13.40 7.19
C LEU A 311 7.73 -12.48 6.96
N MET A 312 6.54 -13.00 7.25
CA MET A 312 5.28 -12.27 7.19
C MET A 312 4.43 -12.63 8.41
N ASP A 313 3.64 -11.67 8.89
CA ASP A 313 2.67 -11.91 9.97
C ASP A 313 1.35 -12.36 9.34
N VAL A 314 0.86 -13.53 9.76
CA VAL A 314 -0.36 -14.15 9.23
C VAL A 314 -1.38 -14.32 10.34
N THR A 315 -2.54 -13.72 10.16
CA THR A 315 -3.72 -13.88 10.99
C THR A 315 -4.48 -15.14 10.55
N SER A 316 -4.56 -16.14 11.40
CA SER A 316 -5.48 -17.27 11.22
C SER A 316 -6.78 -17.00 11.96
N TYR A 317 -7.90 -17.48 11.42
CA TYR A 317 -9.20 -17.47 12.09
C TYR A 317 -9.60 -18.89 12.44
N ASP A 318 -10.07 -19.11 13.66
CA ASP A 318 -10.72 -20.37 14.03
C ASP A 318 -12.19 -20.41 13.56
N SER A 319 -12.87 -21.54 13.78
CA SER A 319 -14.29 -21.70 13.40
C SER A 319 -15.25 -20.78 14.16
N THR A 320 -14.80 -20.18 15.26
CA THR A 320 -15.57 -19.22 16.07
C THR A 320 -15.26 -17.77 15.72
N GLY A 321 -14.31 -17.54 14.80
CA GLY A 321 -13.89 -16.20 14.39
C GLY A 321 -12.82 -15.58 15.28
N ASN A 322 -12.25 -16.31 16.24
CA ASN A 322 -11.11 -15.79 17.00
C ASN A 322 -9.89 -15.71 16.10
N THR A 323 -9.14 -14.63 16.26
CA THR A 323 -7.92 -14.38 15.50
C THR A 323 -6.70 -14.81 16.28
N THR A 324 -5.71 -15.37 15.58
CA THR A 324 -4.37 -15.55 16.13
C THR A 324 -3.37 -15.13 15.08
N VAL A 325 -2.40 -14.31 15.47
CA VAL A 325 -1.33 -13.86 14.57
C VAL A 325 -0.12 -14.75 14.78
N HIS A 326 0.37 -15.34 13.69
CA HIS A 326 1.55 -16.20 13.68
C HIS A 326 2.56 -15.69 12.65
N PRO A 327 3.86 -15.65 12.99
CA PRO A 327 4.88 -15.39 11.99
C PRO A 327 5.00 -16.61 11.07
N LEU A 328 4.94 -16.35 9.77
CA LEU A 328 5.17 -17.34 8.72
C LEU A 328 6.46 -17.00 7.98
N THR A 329 7.29 -18.01 7.74
CA THR A 329 8.42 -17.91 6.80
C THR A 329 8.01 -18.56 5.50
N ALA A 330 8.09 -17.84 4.37
CA ALA A 330 7.85 -18.43 3.07
C ALA A 330 8.83 -19.58 2.80
N GLY A 331 8.29 -20.73 2.39
CA GLY A 331 9.09 -21.93 2.14
C GLY A 331 10.04 -21.78 0.95
N SER A 332 10.77 -22.86 0.62
CA SER A 332 11.75 -22.89 -0.47
C SER A 332 11.15 -22.75 -1.88
N ALA A 333 9.83 -22.73 -2.02
CA ALA A 333 9.12 -22.44 -3.26
C ALA A 333 8.45 -21.04 -3.26
N GLY A 334 8.59 -20.28 -2.18
CA GLY A 334 7.87 -19.03 -1.94
C GLY A 334 6.44 -19.29 -1.46
N ALA A 335 5.61 -18.25 -1.51
CA ALA A 335 4.18 -18.36 -1.25
C ALA A 335 3.41 -17.47 -2.22
N PHE A 336 2.25 -17.95 -2.67
CA PHE A 336 1.29 -17.10 -3.37
C PHE A 336 0.46 -16.32 -2.37
N LEU A 337 0.36 -15.03 -2.62
CA LEU A 337 -0.58 -14.15 -1.97
C LEU A 337 -1.77 -13.96 -2.87
N LEU A 338 -2.96 -14.07 -2.30
CA LEU A 338 -4.23 -13.88 -2.99
C LEU A 338 -4.92 -12.64 -2.44
N ALA A 339 -5.68 -11.92 -3.26
CA ALA A 339 -6.60 -10.90 -2.79
C ALA A 339 -7.84 -10.92 -3.67
N SER A 340 -8.98 -10.53 -3.11
CA SER A 340 -10.22 -10.44 -3.89
C SER A 340 -10.11 -9.31 -4.91
N GLY A 341 -10.27 -9.63 -6.20
CA GLY A 341 -10.38 -8.63 -7.25
C GLY A 341 -11.80 -8.10 -7.33
N PHE A 342 -11.94 -6.78 -7.47
CA PHE A 342 -13.24 -6.15 -7.66
C PHE A 342 -13.34 -5.64 -9.09
N ASP A 343 -14.31 -6.14 -9.83
CA ASP A 343 -14.49 -5.85 -11.25
C ASP A 343 -15.72 -4.98 -11.53
N GLY A 344 -15.60 -4.13 -12.54
CA GLY A 344 -16.65 -3.19 -12.86
C GLY A 344 -16.35 -2.27 -14.02
N ILE A 345 -17.32 -1.40 -14.29
CA ILE A 345 -17.20 -0.33 -15.28
C ILE A 345 -16.40 0.80 -14.65
N ALA A 346 -15.27 1.16 -15.27
CA ALA A 346 -14.40 2.22 -14.78
C ALA A 346 -15.18 3.53 -14.56
N GLY A 347 -15.19 3.98 -13.31
CA GLY A 347 -15.62 5.32 -12.96
C GLY A 347 -14.51 6.31 -13.21
N VAL A 348 -14.86 7.51 -13.68
CA VAL A 348 -13.98 8.65 -13.50
C VAL A 348 -14.03 8.97 -12.00
N ALA A 349 -12.94 8.72 -11.27
CA ALA A 349 -12.84 9.20 -9.89
C ALA A 349 -13.16 10.69 -9.94
N ALA A 350 -14.18 11.13 -9.19
CA ALA A 350 -14.50 12.54 -9.12
C ALA A 350 -13.25 13.25 -8.56
N SER A 351 -12.43 13.81 -9.45
CA SER A 351 -11.33 14.69 -9.07
C SER A 351 -11.98 15.76 -8.22
N THR A 352 -11.67 15.75 -6.92
CA THR A 352 -12.13 16.81 -6.03
C THR A 352 -11.44 18.06 -6.52
N THR A 353 -12.11 18.85 -7.34
CA THR A 353 -11.61 20.14 -7.80
C THR A 353 -11.47 20.99 -6.54
N ILE A 354 -10.25 21.08 -6.01
CA ILE A 354 -9.93 22.05 -4.97
C ILE A 354 -10.12 23.40 -5.63
N SER A 355 -11.23 24.07 -5.31
CA SER A 355 -11.51 25.44 -5.74
C SER A 355 -10.48 26.37 -5.10
N ILE A 356 -9.31 26.49 -5.72
CA ILE A 356 -8.38 27.56 -5.41
C ILE A 356 -9.06 28.84 -5.89
N ALA A 357 -9.55 29.66 -4.96
CA ALA A 357 -10.09 30.96 -5.28
C ALA A 357 -9.01 31.77 -6.01
N ALA A 358 -9.18 31.96 -7.32
CA ALA A 358 -8.29 32.76 -8.13
C ALA A 358 -8.32 34.21 -7.60
N ARG A 359 -7.26 34.64 -6.92
CA ARG A 359 -6.98 36.08 -6.79
C ARG A 359 -6.50 36.58 -8.15
N SER A 360 -7.18 37.61 -8.64
CA SER A 360 -6.89 38.26 -9.92
C SER A 360 -5.41 38.62 -10.06
N PRO A 361 -4.77 38.33 -11.20
CA PRO A 361 -3.39 38.76 -11.46
C PRO A 361 -3.35 40.28 -11.66
N ALA A 362 -2.56 40.98 -10.85
CA ALA A 362 -2.14 42.33 -11.15
C ALA A 362 -1.16 42.28 -12.34
N SER A 363 -1.61 42.77 -13.48
CA SER A 363 -0.81 42.93 -14.70
C SER A 363 0.29 43.96 -14.48
N ASN A 364 1.56 43.53 -14.46
CA ASN A 364 2.71 44.33 -14.92
C ASN A 364 3.98 43.47 -14.97
N CYS A 365 4.36 43.00 -16.16
CA CYS A 365 5.76 42.70 -16.48
C CYS A 365 6.00 43.07 -17.95
N LYS A 366 6.84 44.09 -18.16
CA LYS A 366 7.38 44.46 -19.47
C LYS A 366 8.32 43.36 -19.96
N SER A 367 8.16 42.98 -21.22
CA SER A 367 9.09 42.13 -21.95
C SER A 367 10.37 42.91 -22.21
N ASP A 368 11.51 42.39 -21.74
CA ASP A 368 12.81 42.83 -22.20
C ASP A 368 13.43 41.71 -23.07
N LYS A 369 13.81 42.10 -24.29
CA LYS A 369 14.40 41.24 -25.31
C LYS A 369 15.92 41.41 -25.24
N SER A 370 16.64 40.37 -24.83
CA SER A 370 17.99 40.11 -25.31
C SER A 370 18.48 38.75 -24.85
N LEU A 371 18.73 37.87 -25.80
CA LEU A 371 19.85 36.93 -25.71
C LEU A 371 20.24 36.51 -27.11
N ALA A 372 21.42 36.99 -27.50
CA ALA A 372 22.11 36.68 -28.72
C ALA A 372 22.64 35.24 -28.67
N LEU A 373 22.48 34.59 -29.82
CA LEU A 373 23.03 33.30 -30.19
C LEU A 373 24.57 33.42 -30.28
N LEU A 374 25.31 32.63 -29.51
CA LEU A 374 26.69 32.28 -29.85
C LEU A 374 26.83 30.76 -29.70
N ALA A 375 26.90 30.11 -30.85
CA ALA A 375 27.36 28.76 -31.01
C ALA A 375 28.87 28.70 -30.79
N TYR A 376 29.33 27.71 -30.01
CA TYR A 376 30.46 26.85 -30.32
C TYR A 376 30.31 25.54 -29.54
#